data_AF-A0A085AR54-F1
#
_entry.id   AF-A0A085AR54-F1
#
_cell.length_a   1.000
_cell.length_b   1.000
_cell.length_c   1.000
_cell.angle_alpha   90.00
_cell.angle_beta   90.00
_cell.angle_gamma   90.00
#
_symmetry.space_group_name_H-M   'P 1'
#
loop_
_entity.id
_entity.type
_entity.pdbx_description
1 polymer ?
#
loop_
_entity_poly.entity_id
_entity_poly.type
_entity_poly.pdbx_seq_one_letter_code
_entity_poly.pdbx_strand_id
1 'polypeptide(L)'
;SEIRFHGKTLLSLVAKAAALTDDLLPEALQNLVDMPCYRKVFKEIKALVQVVSTEKGVSAEMLASRRQINQLLNWHWALRPQNGLPEMVSGWRGELMADRLKTLLDAYPR
;
A
#
# COMPACT_ATOMS: atom_id res chain seq x y z
N SER A 1 2.66 22.32 29.55
CA SER A 1 2.78 22.50 28.10
C SER A 1 3.79 21.48 27.57
N GLU A 2 3.53 20.92 26.39
CA GLU A 2 4.45 20.03 25.64
C GLU A 2 5.88 20.60 25.58
N ILE A 3 5.99 21.92 25.41
CA ILE A 3 7.27 22.65 25.35
C ILE A 3 8.12 22.44 26.61
N ARG A 4 7.51 22.50 27.81
CA ARG A 4 8.25 22.38 29.08
C ARG A 4 8.82 20.98 29.29
N PHE A 5 8.12 19.95 28.82
CA PHE A 5 8.49 18.55 29.06
C PHE A 5 9.31 17.95 27.91
N HIS A 6 9.06 18.35 26.67
CA HIS A 6 9.64 17.72 25.47
C HIS A 6 10.43 18.67 24.57
N GLY A 7 10.35 19.99 24.78
CA GLY A 7 10.98 20.98 23.89
C GLY A 7 12.47 20.77 23.71
N LYS A 8 13.21 20.50 24.80
CA LYS A 8 14.66 20.23 24.73
C LYS A 8 14.98 18.95 23.95
N THR A 9 14.16 17.91 24.11
CA THR A 9 14.32 16.63 23.39
C THR A 9 14.08 16.81 21.90
N LEU A 10 13.00 17.49 21.51
CA LEU A 10 12.70 17.78 20.10
C LEU A 10 13.83 18.56 19.42
N LEU A 11 14.33 19.62 20.07
CA LEU A 11 15.47 20.39 19.55
C LEU A 11 16.74 19.55 19.40
N SER A 12 17.01 18.65 20.36
CA SER A 12 18.15 17.73 20.26
C SER A 12 18.01 16.75 19.09
N LEU A 13 16.81 16.24 18.83
CA LEU A 13 16.56 15.34 17.70
C LEU A 13 16.72 16.06 16.35
N VAL A 14 16.25 17.29 16.24
CA VAL A 14 16.45 18.12 15.03
C VAL A 14 17.94 18.38 14.79
N ALA A 15 18.70 18.75 15.83
CA ALA A 15 20.14 18.97 15.70
C ALA A 15 20.89 17.70 15.29
N LYS A 16 20.50 16.53 15.83
CA LYS A 16 21.06 15.23 15.42
C LYS A 16 20.75 14.91 13.96
N ALA A 17 19.50 15.10 13.52
CA ALA A 17 19.10 14.83 12.14
C ALA A 17 19.79 15.77 11.14
N ALA A 18 19.94 17.06 11.47
CA ALA A 18 20.61 18.04 10.62
C ALA A 18 22.13 17.80 10.47
N ALA A 19 22.73 17.04 11.39
CA ALA A 19 24.14 16.67 11.35
C ALA A 19 24.39 15.32 10.64
N LEU A 20 23.34 14.61 10.21
CA LEU A 20 23.49 13.40 9.40
C LEU A 20 24.02 13.76 8.01
N THR A 21 24.96 12.96 7.53
CA THR A 21 25.42 13.00 6.14
C THR A 21 24.42 12.30 5.24
N ASP A 22 24.39 12.66 3.95
CA ASP A 22 23.37 12.18 2.99
C ASP A 22 23.32 10.65 2.87
N ASP A 23 24.44 9.95 3.10
CA ASP A 23 24.54 8.49 3.10
C ASP A 23 23.83 7.81 4.29
N LEU A 24 23.61 8.55 5.38
CA LEU A 24 22.87 8.07 6.56
C LEU A 24 21.39 8.46 6.53
N LEU A 25 20.98 9.26 5.53
CA LEU A 25 19.57 9.62 5.37
C LEU A 25 18.79 8.42 4.84
N PRO A 26 17.57 8.19 5.34
CA PRO A 26 16.71 7.15 4.80
C PRO A 26 16.29 7.50 3.37
N GLU A 27 16.04 6.47 2.56
CA GLU A 27 15.47 6.67 1.24
C GLU A 27 14.13 7.41 1.31
N ALA A 28 13.91 8.30 0.35
CA ALA A 28 12.66 9.03 0.23
C ALA A 28 11.52 8.04 -0.04
N LEU A 29 10.48 8.09 0.80
CA LEU A 29 9.31 7.25 0.62
C LEU A 29 8.59 7.62 -0.69
N GLN A 30 8.45 6.64 -1.57
CA GLN A 30 7.61 6.79 -2.75
C GLN A 30 6.13 6.76 -2.34
N ASN A 31 5.38 7.74 -2.83
CA ASN A 31 3.95 7.83 -2.57
C ASN A 31 3.16 7.04 -3.63
N LEU A 32 2.35 6.09 -3.15
CA LEU A 32 1.55 5.22 -4.01
C LEU A 32 0.66 6.00 -5.00
N VAL A 33 0.09 7.12 -4.58
CA VAL A 33 -0.86 7.89 -5.42
C VAL A 33 -0.16 8.56 -6.61
N ASP A 34 1.15 8.78 -6.48
CA ASP A 34 1.99 9.40 -7.50
C ASP A 34 2.55 8.38 -8.50
N MET A 35 2.31 7.08 -8.26
CA MET A 35 2.71 6.03 -9.19
C MET A 35 1.99 6.16 -10.53
N PRO A 36 2.71 5.93 -11.66
CA PRO A 36 2.09 5.86 -12.97
C PRO A 36 0.90 4.90 -12.96
N CYS A 37 -0.18 5.30 -13.63
CA CYS A 37 -1.38 4.48 -13.77
C CYS A 37 -2.13 4.13 -12.46
N TYR A 38 -1.76 4.66 -11.28
CA TYR A 38 -2.43 4.35 -10.00
C TYR A 38 -3.96 4.45 -10.07
N ARG A 39 -4.50 5.56 -10.59
CA ARG A 39 -5.95 5.75 -10.70
C ARG A 39 -6.62 4.72 -11.61
N LYS A 40 -5.92 4.31 -12.67
CA LYS A 40 -6.42 3.33 -13.64
C LYS A 40 -6.47 1.94 -13.02
N VAL A 41 -5.35 1.45 -12.50
CA VAL A 41 -5.28 0.12 -11.87
C VAL A 41 -6.22 0.01 -10.65
N PHE A 42 -6.33 1.07 -9.85
CA PHE A 42 -7.26 1.11 -8.71
C PHE A 42 -8.72 0.93 -9.15
N LYS A 43 -9.12 1.58 -10.26
CA LYS A 43 -10.47 1.46 -10.82
C LYS A 43 -10.72 0.06 -11.38
N GLU A 44 -9.73 -0.52 -12.05
CA GLU A 44 -9.83 -1.87 -12.61
C GLU A 44 -9.92 -2.94 -11.51
N ILE A 45 -9.13 -2.83 -10.43
CA ILE A 45 -9.25 -3.71 -9.27
C ILE A 45 -10.64 -3.59 -8.64
N LYS A 46 -11.17 -2.37 -8.49
CA LYS A 46 -12.55 -2.18 -8.00
C LYS A 46 -13.59 -2.87 -8.88
N ALA A 47 -13.45 -2.77 -10.20
CA ALA A 47 -14.35 -3.42 -11.13
C ALA A 47 -14.27 -4.95 -11.02
N LEU A 48 -13.05 -5.51 -10.91
CA LEU A 48 -12.82 -6.93 -10.69
C LEU A 48 -13.47 -7.42 -9.38
N VAL A 49 -13.32 -6.68 -8.28
CA VAL A 49 -13.96 -6.99 -7.00
C VAL A 49 -15.48 -7.03 -7.13
N GLN A 50 -16.07 -6.11 -7.90
CA GLN A 50 -17.51 -6.11 -8.14
C GLN A 50 -17.98 -7.34 -8.91
N VAL A 51 -17.20 -7.78 -9.91
CA VAL A 51 -17.50 -9.01 -10.66
C VAL A 51 -17.44 -10.24 -9.73
N VAL A 52 -16.37 -10.38 -8.94
CA VAL A 52 -16.22 -11.49 -7.98
C VAL A 52 -17.35 -11.47 -6.94
N SER A 53 -17.76 -10.29 -6.48
CA SER A 53 -18.86 -10.10 -5.54
C SER A 53 -20.16 -10.71 -6.08
N THR A 54 -20.51 -10.40 -7.33
CA THR A 54 -21.71 -10.92 -7.98
C THR A 54 -21.61 -12.43 -8.24
N GLU A 55 -20.46 -12.93 -8.69
CA GLU A 55 -20.24 -14.35 -9.00
C GLU A 55 -20.29 -15.26 -7.77
N LYS A 56 -19.81 -14.77 -6.62
CA LYS A 56 -19.63 -15.56 -5.39
C LYS A 56 -20.68 -15.27 -4.32
N GLY A 57 -21.55 -14.27 -4.53
CA GLY A 57 -22.56 -13.86 -3.55
C GLY A 57 -21.98 -13.24 -2.28
N VAL A 58 -20.74 -12.74 -2.32
CA VAL A 58 -20.06 -12.09 -1.19
C VAL A 58 -20.09 -10.59 -1.39
N SER A 59 -20.35 -9.81 -0.34
CA SER A 59 -20.34 -8.34 -0.43
C SER A 59 -18.97 -7.80 -0.90
N ALA A 60 -18.98 -6.88 -1.87
CA ALA A 60 -17.77 -6.22 -2.38
C ALA A 60 -16.96 -5.52 -1.27
N GLU A 61 -17.64 -4.96 -0.26
CA GLU A 61 -16.98 -4.31 0.89
C GLU A 61 -16.21 -5.32 1.76
N MET A 62 -16.69 -6.56 1.84
CA MET A 62 -16.02 -7.65 2.56
C MET A 62 -14.81 -8.19 1.78
N LEU A 63 -14.90 -8.18 0.44
CA LEU A 63 -13.85 -8.62 -0.45
C LEU A 63 -12.68 -7.63 -0.47
N ALA A 64 -12.94 -6.33 -0.61
CA ALA A 64 -11.88 -5.34 -0.63
C ALA A 64 -12.32 -3.92 -0.19
N SER A 65 -11.51 -3.34 0.68
CA SER A 65 -11.51 -1.92 1.04
C SER A 65 -10.44 -1.15 0.27
N ARG A 66 -10.51 0.19 0.28
CA ARG A 66 -9.44 1.06 -0.26
C ARG A 66 -8.07 0.75 0.35
N ARG A 67 -8.02 0.44 1.66
CA ARG A 67 -6.78 0.07 2.36
C ARG A 67 -6.18 -1.20 1.75
N GLN A 68 -7.00 -2.22 1.51
CA GLN A 68 -6.55 -3.52 0.97
C GLN A 68 -6.09 -3.40 -0.49
N ILE A 69 -6.79 -2.62 -1.31
CA ILE A 69 -6.34 -2.33 -2.69
C ILE A 69 -4.99 -1.60 -2.65
N ASN A 70 -4.84 -0.60 -1.78
CA ASN A 70 -3.56 0.10 -1.65
C ASN A 70 -2.45 -0.79 -1.08
N GLN A 71 -2.76 -1.73 -0.19
CA GLN A 71 -1.78 -2.72 0.30
C GLN A 71 -1.28 -3.60 -0.85
N LEU A 72 -2.20 -4.10 -1.68
CA LEU A 72 -1.87 -4.90 -2.87
C LEU A 72 -0.98 -4.12 -3.85
N LEU A 73 -1.30 -2.85 -4.13
CA LEU A 73 -0.51 -2.03 -5.05
C LEU A 73 0.86 -1.65 -4.48
N ASN A 74 0.94 -1.33 -3.18
CA ASN A 74 2.24 -1.14 -2.52
C ASN A 74 3.10 -2.40 -2.58
N TRP A 75 2.49 -3.59 -2.54
CA TRP A 75 3.21 -4.87 -2.62
C TRP A 75 3.67 -5.13 -4.05
N HIS A 76 2.80 -4.87 -5.02
CA HIS A 76 3.09 -5.03 -6.44
C HIS A 76 4.30 -4.19 -6.88
N TRP A 77 4.36 -2.93 -6.46
CA TRP A 77 5.46 -2.00 -6.79
C TRP A 77 6.60 -1.96 -5.77
N ALA A 78 6.56 -2.81 -4.73
CA ALA A 78 7.58 -2.85 -3.67
C ALA A 78 7.92 -1.49 -3.02
N LEU A 79 6.93 -0.57 -2.94
CA LEU A 79 7.14 0.82 -2.46
C LEU A 79 7.47 0.91 -0.97
N ARG A 80 7.12 -0.14 -0.21
CA ARG A 80 7.33 -0.21 1.23
C ARG A 80 7.70 -1.64 1.63
N PRO A 81 8.53 -1.83 2.67
CA PRO A 81 8.72 -3.13 3.28
C PRO A 81 7.36 -3.69 3.72
N GLN A 82 7.00 -4.87 3.24
CA GLN A 82 5.79 -5.57 3.65
C GLN A 82 6.12 -6.92 4.25
N ASN A 83 5.50 -7.21 5.38
CA ASN A 83 5.61 -8.50 6.04
C ASN A 83 4.51 -9.42 5.49
N GLY A 84 4.85 -10.23 4.51
CA GLY A 84 3.97 -11.25 3.94
C GLY A 84 3.15 -10.79 2.72
N LEU A 85 2.19 -11.64 2.35
CA LEU A 85 1.31 -11.43 1.19
C LEU A 85 0.13 -10.49 1.55
N PRO A 86 -0.33 -9.64 0.60
CA PRO A 86 -1.52 -8.82 0.80
C PRO A 86 -2.77 -9.66 1.07
N GLU A 87 -3.69 -9.11 1.86
CA GLU A 87 -4.94 -9.79 2.27
C GLU A 87 -5.81 -10.19 1.06
N MET A 88 -5.74 -9.46 -0.05
CA MET A 88 -6.54 -9.74 -1.26
C MET A 88 -6.06 -10.96 -2.05
N VAL A 89 -4.82 -11.39 -1.85
CA VAL A 89 -4.19 -12.52 -2.55
C VAL A 89 -3.79 -13.65 -1.59
N SER A 90 -4.34 -13.64 -0.38
CA SER A 90 -4.07 -14.61 0.68
C SER A 90 -5.36 -15.08 1.36
N GLY A 91 -5.30 -16.26 1.99
CA GLY A 91 -6.44 -16.89 2.64
C GLY A 91 -7.64 -17.05 1.71
N TRP A 92 -8.85 -17.00 2.29
CA TRP A 92 -10.10 -17.19 1.56
C TRP A 92 -10.34 -16.13 0.46
N ARG A 93 -9.81 -14.90 0.60
CA ARG A 93 -9.91 -13.88 -0.45
C ARG A 93 -9.06 -14.24 -1.66
N GLY A 94 -7.86 -14.76 -1.40
CA GLY A 94 -6.98 -15.25 -2.44
C GLY A 94 -7.62 -16.36 -3.26
N GLU A 95 -8.29 -17.32 -2.62
CA GLU A 95 -9.02 -18.40 -3.29
C GLU A 95 -10.09 -17.91 -4.26
N LEU A 96 -10.67 -16.72 -4.04
CA LEU A 96 -11.72 -16.17 -4.90
C LEU A 96 -11.19 -15.34 -6.07
N MET A 97 -10.04 -14.67 -5.92
CA MET A 97 -9.61 -13.65 -6.88
C MET A 97 -8.10 -13.45 -7.06
N ALA A 98 -7.23 -14.22 -6.41
CA ALA A 98 -5.77 -14.02 -6.51
C ALA A 98 -5.26 -14.13 -7.94
N ASP A 99 -5.64 -15.18 -8.67
CA ASP A 99 -5.16 -15.39 -10.06
C ASP A 99 -5.62 -14.26 -10.98
N ARG A 100 -6.87 -13.84 -10.86
CA ARG A 100 -7.44 -12.72 -11.65
C ARG A 100 -6.76 -11.40 -11.31
N LEU A 101 -6.45 -11.17 -10.03
CA LEU A 101 -5.70 -9.99 -9.61
C LEU A 101 -4.28 -10.02 -10.16
N LYS A 102 -3.61 -11.18 -10.15
CA LYS A 102 -2.27 -11.35 -10.72
C LYS A 102 -2.26 -11.04 -12.22
N THR A 103 -3.19 -11.63 -12.99
CA THR A 103 -3.33 -11.35 -14.43
C THR A 103 -3.62 -9.88 -14.71
N LEU A 104 -4.44 -9.23 -13.89
CA LEU A 104 -4.69 -7.78 -14.00
C LEU A 104 -3.40 -6.98 -13.76
N LEU A 105 -2.64 -7.34 -12.74
CA LEU A 105 -1.40 -6.66 -12.36
C LEU A 105 -0.25 -6.89 -13.36
N ASP A 106 -0.24 -7.98 -14.12
CA ASP A 106 0.74 -8.22 -15.19
C ASP A 106 0.67 -7.15 -16.30
N ALA A 107 -0.47 -6.48 -16.47
CA ALA A 107 -0.63 -5.34 -17.38
C ALA A 107 0.02 -4.03 -16.87
N TYR A 108 0.50 -4.03 -15.62
CA TYR A 108 1.11 -2.88 -14.96
C TYR A 108 2.52 -3.25 -14.50
N PRO A 109 3.55 -3.14 -15.36
CA PRO A 109 4.91 -3.50 -14.96
C PRO A 109 5.40 -2.67 -13.77
N ARG A 110 6.35 -3.26 -13.03
CA ARG A 110 6.98 -2.64 -11.87
C ARG A 110 7.88 -1.48 -12.26
#